data_AF-A0A3S7D9R5-F1
#
_entry.id   AF-A0A3S7D9R5-F1
#
_cell.length_a   1.000
_cell.length_b   1.000
_cell.length_c   1.000
_cell.angle_alpha   90.00
_cell.angle_beta   90.00
_cell.angle_gamma   90.00
#
_symmetry.space_group_name_H-M   'P 1'
#
loop_
_entity.id
_entity.type
_entity.pdbx_description
1 polymer ?
#
loop_
_entity_poly.entity_id
_entity_poly.type
_entity_poly.pdbx_seq_one_letter_code
_entity_poly.pdbx_strand_id
1 'polypeptide(L)'
;MALTKCKECKKEVSTSAKTCPHCGVKDPGFGAKQKLGGCLILIVIVAAVMYFIGSGDDKQAAAAPKTCSNTDTQCNYDQNLVDAVSKCKPLIERSAKYEYEWTDGILDTIFSHARIDSKKNQLTYIGDKVKFTNGFNAKMNMTYACTIDLKTKNVVDVSVHEGKL
;
A
#
# COMPACT_ATOMS: atom_id res chain seq x y z
N MET A 1 -18.72 4.09 31.56
CA MET A 1 -18.75 2.66 31.96
C MET A 1 -18.16 1.87 30.81
N ALA A 2 -17.13 1.05 31.03
CA ALA A 2 -16.56 0.26 29.94
C ALA A 2 -17.43 -0.99 29.72
N LEU A 3 -17.77 -1.26 28.46
CA LEU A 3 -18.45 -2.49 28.06
C LEU A 3 -17.42 -3.47 27.53
N THR A 4 -17.62 -4.75 27.81
CA THR A 4 -16.79 -5.85 27.30
C THR A 4 -17.69 -6.94 26.77
N LYS A 5 -17.17 -7.78 25.87
CA LYS A 5 -17.89 -8.94 25.40
C LYS A 5 -17.83 -10.04 26.44
N CYS A 6 -18.97 -10.67 26.70
CA CYS A 6 -19.04 -11.85 27.54
C CYS A 6 -18.18 -12.97 26.94
N LYS A 7 -17.34 -13.60 27.75
CA LYS A 7 -16.45 -14.70 27.34
C LYS A 7 -17.16 -15.92 26.75
N GLU A 8 -18.44 -16.13 27.05
CA GLU A 8 -19.23 -17.25 26.51
C GLU A 8 -20.22 -16.79 25.43
N CYS A 9 -21.22 -15.97 25.78
CA CYS A 9 -22.30 -15.62 24.85
C CYS A 9 -21.97 -14.45 23.91
N LYS A 10 -20.77 -13.83 24.04
CA LYS A 10 -20.25 -12.73 23.21
C LYS A 10 -21.09 -11.43 23.19
N LYS A 11 -22.22 -11.39 23.91
CA LYS A 11 -23.03 -10.18 24.11
C LYS A 11 -22.30 -9.16 24.97
N GLU A 12 -22.65 -7.90 24.80
CA GLU A 12 -22.06 -6.78 25.54
C GLU A 12 -22.52 -6.79 26.99
N VAL A 13 -21.57 -6.68 27.91
CA VAL A 13 -21.80 -6.64 29.36
C VAL A 13 -20.89 -5.59 29.99
N SER A 14 -21.30 -5.02 31.12
CA SER A 14 -20.44 -4.11 31.89
C SER A 14 -19.16 -4.81 32.34
N THR A 15 -18.01 -4.14 32.25
CA THR A 15 -16.73 -4.66 32.77
C THR A 15 -16.73 -4.90 34.28
N SER A 16 -17.70 -4.33 35.00
CA SER A 16 -17.91 -4.52 36.45
C SER A 16 -19.04 -5.48 36.80
N ALA A 17 -19.71 -6.11 35.81
CA ALA A 17 -20.77 -7.07 36.06
C ALA A 17 -20.20 -8.35 36.68
N LYS A 18 -20.73 -8.79 37.84
CA LYS A 18 -20.34 -10.05 38.49
C LYS A 18 -20.92 -11.29 37.78
N THR A 19 -22.06 -11.13 37.11
CA THR A 19 -22.76 -12.21 36.41
C THR A 19 -23.32 -11.67 35.09
N CYS A 20 -23.21 -12.42 34.01
CA CYS A 20 -23.80 -12.06 32.73
C CYS A 20 -25.34 -12.13 32.80
N PRO A 21 -26.08 -11.06 32.45
CA PRO A 21 -27.54 -11.08 32.42
C PRO A 21 -28.12 -11.90 31.25
N HIS A 22 -27.29 -12.30 30.27
CA HIS A 22 -27.75 -13.01 29.08
C HIS A 22 -27.53 -14.53 29.14
N CYS A 23 -26.48 -14.99 29.81
CA CYS A 23 -26.15 -16.42 29.89
C CYS A 23 -25.86 -16.92 31.32
N GLY A 24 -25.84 -16.04 32.33
CA GLY A 24 -25.65 -16.44 33.73
C GLY A 24 -24.21 -16.75 34.13
N VAL A 25 -23.22 -16.66 33.23
CA VAL A 25 -21.82 -16.92 33.59
C VAL A 25 -21.29 -15.90 34.59
N LYS A 26 -20.60 -16.39 35.63
CA LYS A 26 -19.92 -15.55 36.62
C LYS A 26 -18.61 -14.99 36.04
N ASP A 27 -18.30 -13.74 36.38
CA ASP A 27 -17.18 -12.95 35.85
C ASP A 27 -17.13 -12.99 34.30
N PRO A 28 -18.11 -12.37 33.63
CA PRO A 28 -18.26 -12.48 32.18
C PRO A 28 -17.22 -11.71 31.38
N GLY A 29 -16.59 -10.71 31.99
CA GLY A 29 -15.50 -9.95 31.35
C GLY A 29 -14.17 -10.71 31.36
N PHE A 30 -13.33 -10.46 30.35
CA PHE A 30 -11.92 -10.87 30.37
C PHE A 30 -11.22 -10.17 31.54
N GLY A 31 -11.00 -10.90 32.63
CA GLY A 31 -10.45 -10.38 33.87
C GLY A 31 -9.05 -9.78 33.71
N ALA A 32 -8.66 -8.90 34.63
CA ALA A 32 -7.35 -8.23 34.61
C ALA A 32 -6.17 -9.22 34.54
N LYS A 33 -6.29 -10.41 35.16
CA LYS A 33 -5.27 -11.47 35.08
C LYS A 33 -5.10 -12.05 33.67
N GLN A 34 -6.19 -12.14 32.89
CA GLN A 34 -6.17 -12.63 31.50
C GLN A 34 -5.58 -11.57 30.56
N LYS A 35 -5.84 -10.28 30.82
CA LYS A 35 -5.20 -9.17 30.10
C LYS A 35 -3.71 -9.07 30.41
N LEU A 36 -3.30 -9.24 31.67
CA LEU A 36 -1.90 -9.17 32.08
C LEU A 36 -1.08 -10.35 31.55
N GLY A 37 -1.64 -11.57 31.62
CA GLY A 37 -1.01 -12.77 31.05
C GLY A 37 -0.90 -12.71 29.52
N GLY A 38 -1.93 -12.20 28.84
CA GLY A 38 -1.91 -11.98 27.39
C GLY A 38 -0.87 -10.95 26.95
N CYS A 39 -0.72 -9.85 27.70
CA CYS A 39 0.32 -8.84 27.45
C CYS A 39 1.73 -9.40 27.67
N LEU A 40 1.96 -10.22 28.70
CA LEU A 40 3.27 -10.83 28.93
C LEU A 40 3.66 -11.81 27.82
N ILE A 41 2.71 -12.63 27.35
CA ILE A 41 2.93 -13.54 26.20
C ILE A 41 3.22 -12.72 24.93
N LEU A 42 2.49 -11.64 24.68
CA LEU A 42 2.77 -10.74 23.55
C LEU A 42 4.15 -10.09 23.65
N ILE A 43 4.58 -9.65 24.84
CA ILE A 43 5.91 -9.07 25.04
C ILE A 43 7.00 -10.12 24.79
N VAL A 44 6.81 -11.37 25.24
CA VAL A 44 7.77 -12.46 24.98
C VAL A 44 7.81 -12.82 23.50
N ILE A 45 6.67 -12.86 22.81
CA ILE A 45 6.61 -13.10 21.36
C ILE A 45 7.29 -11.96 20.61
N VAL A 46 7.01 -10.69 20.96
CA VAL A 46 7.67 -9.52 20.34
C VAL A 46 9.17 -9.52 20.63
N ALA A 47 9.60 -9.85 21.84
CA ALA A 47 11.02 -9.95 22.19
C ALA A 47 11.71 -11.11 21.45
N ALA A 48 11.06 -12.27 21.32
CA ALA A 48 11.56 -13.40 20.55
C ALA A 48 11.65 -13.05 19.06
N VAL A 49 10.61 -12.42 18.50
CA VAL A 49 10.61 -11.90 17.12
C VAL A 49 11.71 -10.86 16.93
N MET A 50 11.90 -9.92 17.85
CA MET A 50 13.02 -8.97 17.79
C MET A 50 14.39 -9.64 17.95
N TYR A 51 14.50 -10.72 18.73
CA TYR A 51 15.75 -11.47 18.89
C TYR A 51 16.07 -12.28 17.61
N PHE A 52 15.08 -12.92 17.00
CA PHE A 52 15.23 -13.66 15.75
C PHE A 52 15.39 -12.74 14.54
N ILE A 53 14.74 -11.57 14.50
CA ILE A 53 14.93 -10.54 13.46
C ILE A 53 16.24 -9.79 13.67
N GLY A 54 16.65 -9.50 14.91
CA GLY A 54 17.88 -8.77 15.23
C GLY A 54 19.17 -9.58 15.09
N SER A 55 19.06 -10.89 14.85
CA SER A 55 20.19 -11.77 14.47
C SER A 55 20.25 -12.03 12.96
N GLY A 56 19.40 -11.35 12.19
CA GLY A 56 19.64 -11.19 10.77
C GLY A 56 20.73 -10.15 10.61
N ASP A 57 21.91 -10.56 10.16
CA ASP A 57 22.79 -9.70 9.37
C ASP A 57 22.05 -9.30 8.08
N ASP A 58 20.97 -8.54 8.22
CA ASP A 58 20.46 -7.68 7.15
C ASP A 58 21.45 -6.53 7.05
N LYS A 59 22.63 -6.89 6.52
CA LYS A 59 23.37 -6.03 5.63
C LYS A 59 22.37 -5.67 4.53
N GLN A 60 21.59 -4.64 4.79
CA GLN A 60 21.21 -3.71 3.76
C GLN A 60 22.53 -3.16 3.24
N ALA A 61 23.15 -3.96 2.37
CA ALA A 61 24.09 -3.47 1.40
C ALA A 61 23.32 -2.34 0.74
N ALA A 62 23.69 -1.10 1.09
CA ALA A 62 23.40 0.04 0.24
C ALA A 62 23.82 -0.42 -1.14
N ALA A 63 22.83 -0.76 -1.99
CA ALA A 63 23.09 -1.30 -3.29
C ALA A 63 23.99 -0.27 -3.97
N ALA A 64 25.21 -0.68 -4.34
CA ALA A 64 26.07 0.13 -5.17
C ALA A 64 25.22 0.68 -6.32
N PRO A 65 25.41 1.94 -6.74
CA PRO A 65 24.56 2.56 -7.75
C PRO A 65 24.50 1.63 -8.96
N LYS A 66 23.34 0.99 -9.17
CA LYS A 66 23.11 0.08 -10.28
C LYS A 66 23.16 0.95 -11.53
N THR A 67 24.24 0.85 -12.30
CA THR A 67 24.37 1.53 -13.58
C THR A 67 23.55 0.77 -14.61
N CYS A 68 22.35 1.25 -14.90
CA CYS A 68 21.52 0.69 -15.95
C CYS A 68 22.03 1.08 -17.34
N SER A 69 22.06 0.13 -18.27
CA SER A 69 22.23 0.43 -19.70
C SER A 69 21.07 1.29 -20.19
N ASN A 70 21.30 2.20 -21.14
CA ASN A 70 20.25 3.03 -21.75
C ASN A 70 19.29 2.24 -22.68
N THR A 71 19.49 0.93 -22.81
CA THR A 71 18.62 -0.01 -23.53
C THR A 71 17.89 -0.98 -22.61
N ASP A 72 18.25 -1.03 -21.32
CA ASP A 72 17.65 -1.96 -20.37
C ASP A 72 16.40 -1.32 -19.74
N THR A 73 15.24 -1.62 -20.32
CA THR A 73 13.96 -1.09 -19.86
C THR A 73 13.68 -1.46 -18.40
N GLN A 74 13.94 -2.70 -17.98
CA GLN A 74 13.59 -3.17 -16.64
C GLN A 74 14.48 -2.51 -15.58
N CYS A 75 15.79 -2.47 -15.83
CA CYS A 75 16.71 -1.80 -14.91
C CYS A 75 16.35 -0.31 -14.75
N ASN A 76 16.10 0.40 -15.86
CA ASN A 76 15.71 1.81 -15.79
C ASN A 76 14.33 1.99 -15.15
N TYR A 77 13.40 1.04 -15.35
CA TYR A 77 12.11 1.06 -14.69
C TYR A 77 12.27 1.02 -13.17
N ASP A 78 12.97 0.00 -12.66
CA ASP A 78 13.16 -0.22 -11.23
C ASP A 78 13.95 0.92 -10.57
N GLN A 79 15.02 1.38 -11.24
CA GLN A 79 15.86 2.47 -10.72
C GLN A 79 15.10 3.79 -10.58
N ASN A 80 14.16 4.08 -11.49
CA ASN A 80 13.48 5.37 -11.56
C ASN A 80 12.01 5.30 -11.11
N LEU A 81 11.56 4.18 -10.55
CA LEU A 81 10.16 3.95 -10.19
C LEU A 81 9.64 5.00 -9.20
N VAL A 82 10.43 5.34 -8.18
CA VAL A 82 10.02 6.32 -7.15
C VAL A 82 9.85 7.72 -7.75
N ASP A 83 10.77 8.12 -8.63
CA ASP A 83 10.68 9.40 -9.36
C ASP A 83 9.46 9.42 -10.28
N ALA A 84 9.22 8.33 -11.01
CA ALA A 84 8.06 8.20 -11.88
C ALA A 84 6.76 8.28 -11.08
N VAL A 85 6.61 7.53 -9.99
CA VAL A 85 5.40 7.56 -9.16
C VAL A 85 5.17 8.95 -8.59
N SER A 86 6.18 9.56 -7.97
CA SER A 86 6.04 10.86 -7.31
C SER A 86 5.72 12.00 -8.29
N LYS A 87 6.24 11.96 -9.53
CA LYS A 87 6.03 13.02 -10.52
C LYS A 87 4.83 12.78 -11.42
N CYS A 88 4.56 11.54 -11.81
CA CYS A 88 3.49 11.21 -12.74
C CYS A 88 2.13 11.07 -12.05
N LYS A 89 2.07 10.44 -10.86
CA LYS A 89 0.79 10.17 -10.18
C LYS A 89 -0.07 11.43 -10.01
N PRO A 90 0.46 12.57 -9.53
CA PRO A 90 -0.34 13.79 -9.41
C PRO A 90 -0.80 14.39 -10.74
N LEU A 91 -0.06 14.15 -11.84
CA LEU A 91 -0.43 14.63 -13.17
C LEU A 91 -1.55 13.79 -13.79
N ILE A 92 -1.50 12.48 -13.57
CA ILE A 92 -2.57 11.55 -13.95
C ILE A 92 -3.84 11.89 -13.19
N GLU A 93 -3.77 12.07 -11.87
CA GLU A 93 -4.93 12.45 -11.04
C GLU A 93 -5.57 13.76 -11.51
N ARG A 94 -4.76 14.78 -11.85
CA ARG A 94 -5.25 16.07 -12.37
C ARG A 94 -5.91 16.00 -13.74
N SER A 95 -5.70 14.90 -14.49
CA SER A 95 -6.38 14.69 -15.77
C SER A 95 -7.83 14.24 -15.59
N ALA A 96 -8.21 13.80 -14.38
CA ALA A 96 -9.59 13.50 -14.06
C ALA A 96 -10.43 14.79 -14.04
N LYS A 97 -11.49 14.82 -14.85
CA LYS A 97 -12.45 15.93 -14.86
C LYS A 97 -13.31 15.99 -13.59
N TYR A 98 -13.60 14.82 -13.02
CA TYR A 98 -14.42 14.66 -11.81
C TYR A 98 -13.61 13.88 -10.76
N GLU A 99 -14.15 12.78 -10.24
CA GLU A 99 -13.47 11.90 -9.29
C GLU A 99 -12.58 10.87 -10.00
N TYR A 100 -11.60 10.35 -9.26
CA TYR A 100 -10.77 9.23 -9.67
C TYR A 100 -10.66 8.19 -8.54
N GLU A 101 -10.47 6.94 -8.93
CA GLU A 101 -10.25 5.83 -8.01
C GLU A 101 -9.10 4.96 -8.52
N TRP A 102 -8.08 4.80 -7.68
CA TRP A 102 -6.97 3.89 -7.90
C TRP A 102 -7.39 2.44 -7.61
N THR A 103 -7.02 1.52 -8.50
CA THR A 103 -7.34 0.09 -8.38
C THR A 103 -6.12 -0.79 -8.13
N ASP A 104 -4.96 -0.20 -7.83
CA ASP A 104 -3.77 -0.90 -7.36
C ASP A 104 -3.92 -1.40 -5.91
N GLY A 105 -3.28 -2.54 -5.61
CA GLY A 105 -3.12 -3.00 -4.24
C GLY A 105 -2.10 -2.16 -3.46
N ILE A 106 -2.12 -2.27 -2.13
CA ILE A 106 -1.22 -1.52 -1.22
C ILE A 106 0.26 -1.72 -1.55
N LEU A 107 0.63 -2.88 -2.11
CA LEU A 107 2.00 -3.24 -2.46
C LEU A 107 2.27 -3.19 -3.97
N ASP A 108 1.26 -2.88 -4.77
CA ASP A 108 1.40 -2.84 -6.22
C ASP A 108 1.87 -1.46 -6.67
N THR A 109 2.63 -1.42 -7.75
CA THR A 109 2.89 -0.17 -8.45
C THR A 109 1.68 0.21 -9.30
N ILE A 110 1.44 1.51 -9.47
CA ILE A 110 0.39 2.01 -10.38
C ILE A 110 0.69 1.63 -11.84
N PHE A 111 1.98 1.56 -12.21
CA PHE A 111 2.42 1.20 -13.55
C PHE A 111 2.41 -0.31 -13.76
N SER A 112 2.01 -0.72 -14.97
CA SER A 112 1.94 -2.11 -15.41
C SER A 112 3.19 -2.52 -16.19
N HIS A 113 3.77 -1.60 -16.97
CA HIS A 113 5.04 -1.80 -17.69
C HIS A 113 5.65 -0.46 -18.09
N ALA A 114 6.82 -0.48 -18.74
CA ALA A 114 7.41 0.69 -19.36
C ALA A 114 8.03 0.39 -20.72
N ARG A 115 8.29 1.45 -21.49
CA ARG A 115 8.94 1.40 -22.79
C ARG A 115 10.06 2.43 -22.84
N ILE A 116 11.28 1.97 -23.12
CA ILE A 116 12.44 2.85 -23.29
C ILE A 116 12.51 3.39 -24.71
N ASP A 117 12.82 4.69 -24.84
CA ASP A 117 13.27 5.32 -26.07
C ASP A 117 14.74 5.71 -25.89
N SER A 118 15.64 4.80 -26.25
CA SER A 118 17.09 4.99 -26.07
C SER A 118 17.66 6.14 -26.91
N LYS A 119 16.99 6.54 -28.00
CA LYS A 119 17.42 7.66 -28.85
C LYS A 119 17.17 9.00 -28.16
N LYS A 120 16.01 9.12 -27.50
CA LYS A 120 15.64 10.31 -26.73
C LYS A 120 16.09 10.25 -25.28
N ASN A 121 16.60 9.10 -24.82
CA ASN A 121 16.94 8.83 -23.43
C ASN A 121 15.74 9.06 -22.50
N GLN A 122 14.58 8.57 -22.93
CA GLN A 122 13.30 8.72 -22.25
C GLN A 122 12.73 7.35 -21.88
N LEU A 123 11.98 7.30 -20.79
CA LEU A 123 11.27 6.11 -20.34
C LEU A 123 9.81 6.44 -20.16
N THR A 124 8.95 5.74 -20.90
CA THR A 124 7.50 5.89 -20.81
C THR A 124 6.94 4.80 -19.89
N TYR A 125 6.41 5.20 -18.75
CA TYR A 125 5.69 4.36 -17.81
C TYR A 125 4.22 4.28 -18.20
N ILE A 126 3.66 3.07 -18.24
CA ILE A 126 2.31 2.82 -18.75
C ILE A 126 1.53 2.03 -17.69
N GLY A 127 0.28 2.43 -17.44
CA GLY A 127 -0.60 1.76 -16.50
C GLY A 127 -2.08 1.95 -16.83
N ASP A 128 -2.92 1.14 -16.21
CA ASP A 128 -4.37 1.11 -16.38
C ASP A 128 -5.14 0.97 -15.06
N LYS A 129 -4.43 1.13 -13.93
CA LYS A 129 -4.96 0.91 -12.58
C LYS A 129 -5.71 2.12 -12.02
N VAL A 130 -6.42 2.86 -12.86
CA VAL A 130 -7.21 4.01 -12.42
C VAL A 130 -8.54 4.09 -13.15
N LYS A 131 -9.58 4.46 -12.41
CA LYS A 131 -10.92 4.74 -12.93
C LYS A 131 -11.25 6.20 -12.77
N PHE A 132 -11.78 6.82 -13.81
CA PHE A 132 -12.33 8.18 -13.72
C PHE A 132 -13.85 8.16 -13.77
N THR A 133 -14.47 9.02 -12.99
CA THR A 133 -15.91 9.23 -13.02
C THR A 133 -16.27 10.19 -14.15
N ASN A 134 -17.33 9.88 -14.92
CA ASN A 134 -17.85 10.77 -15.97
C ASN A 134 -19.04 11.62 -15.45
N GLY A 135 -19.64 12.43 -16.34
CA GLY A 135 -20.77 13.31 -15.97
C GLY A 135 -22.06 12.60 -15.53
N PHE A 136 -22.14 11.28 -15.68
CA PHE A 136 -23.26 10.44 -15.25
C PHE A 136 -22.93 9.62 -13.99
N ASN A 137 -21.84 9.96 -13.30
CA ASN A 137 -21.33 9.22 -12.14
C ASN A 137 -20.91 7.76 -12.45
N ALA A 138 -20.68 7.43 -13.73
CA ALA A 138 -20.18 6.13 -14.14
C ALA A 138 -18.65 6.11 -14.13
N LYS A 139 -18.07 5.03 -13.60
CA LYS A 139 -16.61 4.83 -13.51
C LYS A 139 -16.09 4.13 -14.75
N MET A 140 -15.14 4.76 -15.44
CA MET A 140 -14.50 4.27 -16.65
C MET A 140 -13.04 3.95 -16.37
N ASN A 141 -12.55 2.81 -16.86
CA ASN A 141 -11.11 2.50 -16.78
C ASN A 141 -10.34 3.43 -17.71
N MET A 142 -9.19 3.88 -17.23
CA MET A 142 -8.31 4.76 -17.99
C MET A 142 -6.95 4.09 -18.17
N THR A 143 -6.42 4.14 -19.38
CA THR A 143 -5.02 3.86 -19.67
C THR A 143 -4.26 5.17 -19.69
N TYR A 144 -3.10 5.20 -19.05
CA TYR A 144 -2.24 6.36 -19.00
C TYR A 144 -0.79 6.01 -19.33
N ALA A 145 -0.08 6.98 -19.90
CA ALA A 145 1.33 6.93 -20.17
C ALA A 145 2.00 8.21 -19.64
N CYS A 146 3.12 8.04 -18.92
CA CYS A 146 3.93 9.14 -18.43
C CYS A 146 5.38 8.94 -18.87
N THR A 147 5.89 9.88 -19.67
CA THR A 147 7.26 9.85 -20.15
C THR A 147 8.15 10.71 -19.27
N ILE A 148 9.22 10.14 -18.74
CA ILE A 148 10.27 10.85 -18.01
C ILE A 148 11.57 10.86 -18.82
N ASP A 149 12.32 11.95 -18.71
CA ASP A 149 13.69 12.02 -19.21
C ASP A 149 14.66 11.38 -18.21
N LEU A 150 15.47 10.42 -18.65
CA LEU A 150 16.33 9.64 -17.75
C LEU A 150 17.53 10.42 -17.21
N LYS A 151 17.86 11.60 -17.75
CA LYS A 151 18.96 12.46 -17.23
C LYS A 151 18.45 13.43 -16.19
N THR A 152 17.44 14.22 -16.55
CA THR A 152 16.86 15.28 -15.72
C THR A 152 15.82 14.77 -14.73
N LYS A 153 15.33 13.53 -14.93
CA LYS A 153 14.23 12.91 -14.19
C LYS A 153 12.91 13.68 -14.30
N ASN A 154 12.79 14.63 -15.23
CA ASN A 154 11.60 15.43 -15.38
C ASN A 154 10.58 14.76 -16.28
N VAL A 155 9.31 15.04 -16.03
CA VAL A 155 8.21 14.58 -16.88
C VAL A 155 8.25 15.38 -18.18
N VAL A 156 8.29 14.65 -19.30
CA VAL A 156 8.30 15.21 -20.66
C VAL A 156 6.88 15.24 -21.22
N ASP A 157 6.11 14.18 -20.97
CA ASP A 157 4.76 14.02 -21.49
C ASP A 157 3.90 13.17 -20.55
N VAL A 158 2.61 13.49 -20.48
CA VAL A 158 1.59 12.67 -19.79
C VAL A 158 0.35 12.63 -20.65
N SER A 159 -0.11 11.42 -20.94
CA SER A 159 -1.36 11.18 -21.66
C SER A 159 -2.23 10.21 -20.89
N VAL A 160 -3.54 10.45 -20.92
CA VAL A 160 -4.56 9.63 -20.27
C VAL A 160 -5.75 9.50 -21.21
N HIS A 161 -6.17 8.28 -21.49
CA HIS A 161 -7.23 7.95 -22.42
C HIS A 161 -8.13 6.85 -21.86
N GLU A 162 -9.39 6.83 -22.26
CA GLU A 162 -10.32 5.77 -21.88
C GLU A 162 -9.84 4.43 -22.46
N GLY A 163 -9.79 3.39 -21.63
CA GLY A 163 -9.32 2.09 -22.08
C GLY A 163 -8.83 1.18 -20.97
N LYS A 164 -8.34 0.02 -21.39
CA LYS A 164 -7.64 -0.95 -20.56
C LYS A 164 -6.45 -1.50 -21.37
N LEU A 165 -5.37 -1.87 -20.69
CA LEU A 165 -4.22 -2.55 -21.31
C LEU A 165 -4.52 -4.01 -21.67
#